data_AF-A0A2N0W3Z2-F1
#
_entry.id   AF-A0A2N0W3Z2-F1
#
_cell.length_a   1.000
_cell.length_b   1.000
_cell.length_c   1.000
_cell.angle_alpha   90.00
_cell.angle_beta   90.00
_cell.angle_gamma   90.00
#
_symmetry.space_group_name_H-M   'P 1'
#
loop_
_entity.id
_entity.type
_entity.pdbx_description
1 polymer ?
#
loop_
_entity_poly.entity_id
_entity_poly.type
_entity_poly.pdbx_seq_one_letter_code
_entity_poly.pdbx_strand_id
1 'polypeptide(L)'
;MTETTKLKRRPSITDHLTDEYIACCFGNTNFGRTDYRNLLAHSVLKKACDSHCGHTITCIMKQMGLITRVAEVPTKLGKQFLIDCYYRAEICV
;
A
#
# COMPACT_ATOMS: atom_id res chain seq x y z
N MET A 1 8.13 26.46 -1.06
CA MET A 1 7.69 25.19 -1.67
C MET A 1 7.80 24.11 -0.60
N THR A 2 6.69 23.79 0.06
CA THR A 2 6.67 22.91 1.24
C THR A 2 6.59 21.44 0.83
N GLU A 3 7.44 20.63 1.48
CA GLU A 3 7.72 19.20 1.26
C GLU A 3 6.47 18.29 1.26
N THR A 4 5.41 18.73 1.91
CA THR A 4 4.13 18.02 2.07
C THR A 4 3.36 17.81 0.76
N THR A 5 3.60 18.63 -0.26
CA THR A 5 2.85 18.53 -1.53
C THR A 5 3.33 17.36 -2.41
N LYS A 6 4.57 16.88 -2.20
CA LYS A 6 5.15 15.77 -2.99
C LYS A 6 4.57 14.40 -2.61
N LEU A 7 4.10 14.26 -1.37
CA LEU A 7 3.63 12.99 -0.80
C LEU A 7 2.17 12.64 -1.15
N LYS A 8 1.45 13.50 -1.88
CA LYS A 8 0.02 13.28 -2.21
C LYS A 8 -0.26 12.78 -3.63
N ARG A 9 0.76 12.63 -4.49
CA ARG A 9 0.55 12.09 -5.84
C ARG A 9 0.34 10.57 -5.78
N ARG A 10 -0.47 10.05 -6.70
CA ARG A 10 -0.62 8.59 -6.87
C ARG A 10 0.71 8.00 -7.34
N PRO A 11 1.19 6.92 -6.72
CA PRO A 11 2.42 6.28 -7.11
C PRO A 11 2.27 5.54 -8.44
N SER A 12 3.34 5.53 -9.21
CA SER A 12 3.54 4.75 -10.42
C SER A 12 4.27 3.44 -10.10
N ILE A 13 4.29 2.50 -11.04
CA ILE A 13 4.91 1.18 -10.82
C ILE A 13 6.42 1.24 -10.54
N THR A 14 7.10 2.27 -11.01
CA THR A 14 8.54 2.48 -10.80
C THR A 14 8.84 3.20 -9.49
N ASP A 15 7.83 3.70 -8.78
CA ASP A 15 8.05 4.39 -7.51
C ASP A 15 8.29 3.35 -6.40
N HIS A 16 9.39 3.51 -5.67
CA HIS A 16 9.60 2.81 -4.42
C HIS A 16 8.66 3.41 -3.36
N LEU A 17 7.73 2.60 -2.84
CA LEU A 17 6.86 3.00 -1.75
C LEU A 17 7.67 3.01 -0.45
N THR A 18 8.11 4.18 0.00
CA THR A 18 8.85 4.31 1.27
C THR A 18 7.91 4.22 2.46
N ASP A 19 8.46 3.91 3.63
CA ASP A 19 7.65 3.78 4.85
C ASP A 19 7.06 5.12 5.29
N GLU A 20 7.73 6.24 5.03
CA GLU A 20 7.21 7.59 5.32
C GLU A 20 5.99 7.92 4.45
N TYR A 21 6.04 7.54 3.16
CA TYR A 21 4.89 7.70 2.27
C TYR A 21 3.70 6.87 2.76
N ILE A 22 3.95 5.59 3.09
CA ILE A 22 2.92 4.70 3.63
C ILE A 22 2.35 5.31 4.92
N ALA A 23 3.20 5.67 5.89
CA ALA A 23 2.75 6.25 7.16
C ALA A 23 1.91 7.52 6.96
N CYS A 24 2.26 8.37 6.00
CA CYS A 24 1.45 9.55 5.68
C CYS A 24 0.05 9.18 5.17
N CYS A 25 -0.08 8.14 4.34
CA CYS A 25 -1.39 7.66 3.87
C CYS A 25 -2.27 7.10 5.01
N PHE A 26 -1.64 6.63 6.09
CA PHE A 26 -2.32 6.17 7.30
C PHE A 26 -2.60 7.31 8.31
N GLY A 27 -2.16 8.54 8.02
CA GLY A 27 -2.36 9.70 8.89
C GLY A 27 -3.82 9.87 9.30
N ASN A 28 -4.07 10.05 10.60
CA ASN A 28 -5.40 10.16 11.22
C ASN A 28 -6.25 8.88 11.22
N THR A 29 -5.64 7.71 11.03
CA THR A 29 -6.31 6.41 11.22
C THR A 29 -5.77 5.70 12.47
N ASN A 30 -6.61 4.88 13.12
CA ASN A 30 -6.19 4.06 14.25
C ASN A 30 -6.41 2.58 13.90
N PHE A 31 -5.32 1.86 13.65
CA PHE A 31 -5.30 0.42 13.41
C PHE A 31 -4.80 -0.39 14.62
N GLY A 32 -4.51 0.27 15.75
CA GLY A 32 -3.95 -0.37 16.95
C GLY A 32 -2.53 -0.92 16.79
N ARG A 33 -1.85 -0.57 15.68
CA ARG A 33 -0.51 -1.04 15.29
C ARG A 33 0.15 -0.03 14.34
N THR A 34 1.48 -0.06 14.24
CA THR A 34 2.28 0.88 13.43
C THR A 34 3.08 0.21 12.31
N ASP A 35 2.99 -1.11 12.16
CA ASP A 35 3.60 -1.88 11.07
C ASP A 35 2.79 -1.74 9.77
N TYR A 36 2.59 -0.50 9.32
CA TYR A 36 1.69 -0.14 8.22
C TYR A 36 2.04 -0.83 6.90
N ARG A 37 3.34 -1.02 6.61
CA ARG A 37 3.79 -1.73 5.41
C ARG A 37 3.27 -3.17 5.39
N ASN A 38 3.44 -3.90 6.49
CA ASN A 38 2.96 -5.28 6.62
C ASN A 38 1.43 -5.36 6.61
N LEU A 39 0.76 -4.43 7.31
CA LEU A 39 -0.70 -4.32 7.30
C LEU A 39 -1.24 -4.10 5.88
N LEU A 40 -0.61 -3.22 5.13
CA LEU A 40 -0.96 -2.90 3.76
C LEU A 40 -0.70 -4.09 2.84
N ALA A 41 0.48 -4.73 2.93
CA ALA A 41 0.84 -5.89 2.13
C ALA A 41 -0.12 -7.06 2.36
N HIS A 42 -0.44 -7.35 3.63
CA HIS A 42 -1.44 -8.36 3.98
C HIS A 42 -2.80 -8.03 3.39
N SER A 43 -3.22 -6.76 3.43
CA SER A 43 -4.53 -6.36 2.91
C SER A 43 -4.62 -6.44 1.37
N VAL A 44 -3.54 -6.11 0.67
CA VAL A 44 -3.45 -6.29 -0.80
C VAL A 44 -3.47 -7.78 -1.15
N LEU A 45 -2.78 -8.63 -0.37
CA LEU A 45 -2.79 -10.08 -0.56
C LEU A 45 -4.20 -10.65 -0.36
N LYS A 46 -4.90 -10.22 0.69
CA LYS A 46 -6.31 -10.61 0.90
C LYS A 46 -7.19 -10.29 -0.30
N LYS A 47 -7.04 -9.10 -0.89
CA LYS A 47 -7.77 -8.72 -2.11
C LYS A 47 -7.35 -9.53 -3.34
N ALA A 48 -6.09 -9.96 -3.42
CA ALA A 48 -5.65 -10.90 -4.45
C ALA A 48 -6.36 -12.26 -4.34
N CYS A 49 -6.72 -12.67 -3.12
CA CYS A 49 -7.45 -13.90 -2.81
C CYS A 49 -8.97 -13.70 -2.70
N ASP A 50 -9.51 -12.59 -3.20
CA ASP A 50 -10.94 -12.25 -3.13
C ASP A 50 -11.53 -12.22 -1.70
N SER A 51 -10.70 -11.90 -0.71
CA SER A 51 -11.08 -11.84 0.70
C SER A 51 -11.49 -10.42 1.12
N HIS A 52 -12.42 -10.35 2.07
CA HIS A 52 -12.93 -9.09 2.62
C HIS A 52 -11.88 -8.34 3.46
N CYS A 53 -11.80 -7.02 3.29
CA CYS A 53 -10.99 -6.11 4.09
C CYS A 53 -11.85 -4.94 4.61
N GLY A 54 -11.47 -4.37 5.76
CA GLY A 54 -12.17 -3.21 6.32
C GLY A 54 -12.19 -2.00 5.39
N HIS A 55 -13.16 -1.12 5.60
CA HIS A 55 -13.39 0.05 4.73
C HIS A 55 -12.17 0.99 4.67
N THR A 56 -11.62 1.36 5.84
CA THR A 56 -10.50 2.31 5.93
C THR A 56 -9.28 1.86 5.13
N ILE A 57 -8.83 0.61 5.33
CA ILE A 57 -7.66 0.08 4.59
C ILE A 57 -7.96 -0.09 3.10
N THR A 58 -9.19 -0.42 2.74
CA THR A 58 -9.63 -0.50 1.34
C THR A 58 -9.58 0.87 0.66
N CYS A 59 -10.01 1.93 1.35
CA CYS A 59 -9.90 3.30 0.85
C CYS A 59 -8.44 3.73 0.67
N ILE A 60 -7.56 3.42 1.62
CA ILE A 60 -6.11 3.69 1.52
C ILE A 60 -5.51 2.96 0.30
N MET A 61 -5.79 1.66 0.13
CA MET A 61 -5.30 0.89 -1.03
C MET A 61 -5.79 1.47 -2.37
N LYS A 62 -7.04 1.95 -2.43
CA LYS A 62 -7.59 2.62 -3.63
C LYS A 62 -6.93 3.97 -3.89
N GLN A 63 -6.67 4.77 -2.85
CA GLN A 63 -6.01 6.07 -2.95
C GLN A 63 -4.56 5.92 -3.44
N MET A 64 -3.83 4.95 -2.89
CA MET A 64 -2.49 4.58 -3.34
C MET A 64 -2.48 3.87 -4.69
N GLY A 65 -3.64 3.42 -5.19
CA GLY A 65 -3.74 2.73 -6.47
C GLY A 65 -3.18 1.30 -6.47
N LEU A 66 -3.09 0.67 -5.31
CA LEU A 66 -2.68 -0.72 -5.14
C LEU A 66 -3.77 -1.69 -5.58
N ILE A 67 -5.03 -1.28 -5.50
CA ILE A 67 -6.19 -2.02 -6.03
C ILE A 67 -7.01 -1.15 -6.99
N THR A 68 -7.82 -1.78 -7.83
CA THR A 68 -8.77 -1.09 -8.70
C THR A 68 -9.91 -0.48 -7.88
N ARG A 69 -10.50 0.61 -8.37
CA ARG A 69 -11.54 1.34 -7.61
C ARG A 69 -12.87 0.58 -7.53
N VAL A 70 -13.21 -0.14 -8.59
CA VAL A 70 -14.51 -0.80 -8.77
C VAL A 70 -14.45 -2.26 -8.35
N ALA A 71 -13.59 -3.05 -8.98
CA ALA A 71 -13.50 -4.49 -8.72
C ALA A 71 -12.64 -4.83 -7.49
N GLU A 72 -11.95 -3.85 -6.89
CA GLU A 72 -11.08 -4.03 -5.71
C GLU A 72 -9.95 -5.06 -5.87
N VAL A 73 -9.66 -5.48 -7.09
CA VAL A 73 -8.55 -6.40 -7.40
C VAL A 73 -7.20 -5.68 -7.46
N PRO A 74 -6.07 -6.35 -7.13
CA PRO A 74 -4.74 -5.75 -7.19
C PRO A 74 -4.35 -5.24 -8.59
N THR A 75 -3.81 -4.01 -8.63
CA THR A 75 -3.21 -3.44 -9.85
C THR A 75 -1.81 -4.00 -10.08
N LYS A 76 -1.18 -3.63 -11.20
CA LYS A 76 0.24 -3.99 -11.45
C LYS A 76 1.16 -3.45 -10.34
N LEU A 77 0.90 -2.24 -9.83
CA LEU A 77 1.61 -1.68 -8.68
C LEU A 77 1.34 -2.50 -7.41
N GLY A 78 0.09 -2.87 -7.13
CA GLY A 78 -0.24 -3.70 -5.97
C GLY A 78 0.47 -5.05 -5.99
N LYS A 79 0.55 -5.69 -7.16
CA LYS A 79 1.30 -6.94 -7.35
C LYS A 79 2.80 -6.74 -7.13
N GLN A 80 3.40 -5.67 -7.68
CA GLN A 80 4.81 -5.36 -7.44
C GLN A 80 5.09 -5.11 -5.96
N PHE A 81 4.21 -4.38 -5.27
CA PHE A 81 4.33 -4.13 -3.85
C PHE A 81 4.31 -5.44 -3.02
N LEU A 82 3.47 -6.42 -3.38
CA LEU A 82 3.49 -7.74 -2.75
C LEU A 82 4.83 -8.47 -2.98
N ILE A 83 5.38 -8.40 -4.19
CA ILE A 83 6.68 -9.00 -4.52
C ILE A 83 7.78 -8.36 -3.67
N ASP A 84 7.81 -7.04 -3.60
CA ASP A 84 8.82 -6.30 -2.83
C ASP A 84 8.72 -6.60 -1.32
N CYS A 85 7.52 -6.86 -0.79
CA CYS A 85 7.34 -7.17 0.64
C CYS A 85 7.63 -8.63 1.00
N TYR A 86 7.26 -9.59 0.16
CA TYR A 86 7.32 -11.03 0.52
C TYR A 86 8.45 -11.81 -0.14
N TYR A 87 8.88 -11.41 -1.33
CA TYR A 87 9.84 -12.17 -2.14
C TYR A 87 11.20 -11.48 -2.28
N ARG A 88 11.30 -10.21 -1.87
CA ARG A 88 12.54 -9.42 -1.92
C ARG A 88 13.16 -9.20 -0.54
N ALA A 89 12.83 -10.07 0.42
CA ALA A 89 13.52 -10.15 1.69
C ALA A 89 14.89 -10.81 1.48
N GLU A 90 15.94 -9.99 1.59
CA GLU A 90 17.36 -10.37 1.69
C GLU A 90 18.06 -10.91 0.43
N ILE A 91 18.57 -9.98 -0.38
CA ILE A 91 19.92 -10.16 -0.95
C ILE A 91 20.84 -9.25 -0.12
N CYS A 92 21.37 -9.81 0.96
CA CYS A 92 22.66 -9.37 1.49
C CYS A 92 23.75 -9.94 0.57
N VAL A 93 24.41 -9.07 -0.18
CA VAL A 93 25.80 -9.26 -0.63
C VAL A 93 26.53 -7.94 -0.50
#